data_AF-C4V9Q3-F1
#
_entry.id   AF-C4V9Q3-F1
#
_cell.length_a   1.000
_cell.length_b   1.000
_cell.length_c   1.000
_cell.angle_alpha   90.00
_cell.angle_beta   90.00
_cell.angle_gamma   90.00
#
_symmetry.space_group_name_H-M   'P 1'
#
loop_
_entity.id
_entity.type
_entity.pdbx_description
1 polymer ?
#
loop_
_entity_poly.entity_id
_entity_poly.type
_entity_poly.pdbx_seq_one_letter_code
_entity_poly.pdbx_strand_id
1 'polypeptide(L)'
;MKRNLNYDNIDIFFLLNENKILTETELQRLLPKENYQEYIKGFYRRRFIDIFNKNYDFSWFVQRYLNNKREFKIWNFQFNNYYFLIKGIEFEEDLNKLIGLVGYVNHYVFTPEDLKLTIILEMETDREVYDDIYSVFKVSSIFFTPLKINEFAVQSPKESDNYIIKILTEFYKVKLLDANNPLQEMFLFCNICNIQYSSSIEMAHKCGKGCLPDNRRKELLKNFKDFSFMKDIQIDFICKSNIIKFEENVYKCAYCEKKFESVEFINLHYQKRHSDEIALREKKYEDFKKFIDNLDLLIFYLAEGSLESKPWFAKLSDDNKVIYDMNHVFSGEIVFD
;
A
#
# COMPACT_ATOMS: atom_id res chain seq x y z
N MET A 1 -14.12 40.46 14.11
CA MET A 1 -13.45 39.83 15.27
C MET A 1 -12.55 38.71 14.75
N LYS A 2 -11.23 38.92 14.65
CA LYS A 2 -10.29 37.85 14.29
C LYS A 2 -10.23 36.91 15.49
N ARG A 3 -10.77 35.69 15.37
CA ARG A 3 -10.53 34.65 16.37
C ARG A 3 -9.04 34.34 16.32
N ASN A 4 -8.30 34.76 17.34
CA ASN A 4 -6.95 34.26 17.60
C ASN A 4 -7.11 32.76 17.85
N LEU A 5 -6.86 31.96 16.82
CA LEU A 5 -6.72 30.52 16.94
C LEU A 5 -5.47 30.30 17.79
N ASN A 6 -5.59 29.54 18.88
CA ASN A 6 -4.46 29.14 19.72
C ASN A 6 -3.60 28.15 18.93
N TYR A 7 -2.74 28.66 18.04
CA TYR A 7 -1.80 27.87 17.24
C TYR A 7 -0.66 27.29 18.10
N ASP A 8 -0.49 27.76 19.33
CA ASP A 8 0.67 27.45 20.17
C ASP A 8 0.75 26.00 20.67
N ASN A 9 -0.30 25.18 20.44
CA ASN A 9 -0.39 23.80 20.95
C ASN A 9 -0.38 22.70 19.88
N ILE A 10 -0.35 23.04 18.59
CA ILE A 10 -0.11 22.05 17.53
C ILE A 10 1.35 22.16 17.13
N ASP A 11 2.11 21.10 17.37
CA ASP A 11 3.43 20.91 16.81
C ASP A 11 3.43 19.74 15.82
N ILE A 12 4.57 19.53 15.18
CA ILE A 12 4.75 18.44 14.24
C ILE A 12 4.59 17.07 14.93
N PHE A 13 4.97 16.93 16.21
CA PHE A 13 4.91 15.67 16.93
C PHE A 13 3.48 15.21 17.23
N PHE A 14 2.61 16.16 17.56
CA PHE A 14 1.18 15.96 17.68
C PHE A 14 0.61 15.42 16.36
N LEU A 15 0.86 16.14 15.25
CA LEU A 15 0.34 15.74 13.93
C LEU A 15 0.87 14.38 13.45
N LEU A 16 2.07 13.97 13.88
CA LEU A 16 2.63 12.66 13.59
C LEU A 16 1.97 11.52 14.37
N ASN A 17 1.32 11.81 15.50
CA ASN A 17 0.60 10.83 16.31
C ASN A 17 -0.88 10.71 15.92
N GLU A 18 -1.39 11.65 15.14
CA GLU A 18 -2.78 11.67 14.71
C GLU A 18 -3.13 10.53 13.75
N ASN A 19 -4.36 10.01 13.86
CA ASN A 19 -4.83 8.86 13.08
C ASN A 19 -5.12 9.17 11.62
N LYS A 20 -5.08 10.45 11.22
CA LYS A 20 -5.32 10.89 9.86
C LYS A 20 -4.16 11.75 9.36
N ILE A 21 -3.68 11.43 8.17
CA ILE A 21 -2.64 12.22 7.49
C ILE A 21 -3.24 13.53 6.99
N LEU A 22 -2.49 14.63 7.07
CA LEU A 22 -2.87 15.91 6.48
C LEU A 22 -2.54 16.00 4.99
N THR A 23 -3.32 16.78 4.25
CA THR A 23 -2.93 17.21 2.91
C THR A 23 -1.90 18.35 2.98
N GLU A 24 -1.23 18.65 1.86
CA GLU A 24 -0.22 19.71 1.82
C GLU A 24 -0.84 21.08 2.18
N THR A 25 -2.01 21.35 1.62
CA THR A 25 -2.75 22.58 1.89
C THR A 25 -3.12 22.72 3.37
N GLU A 26 -3.46 21.61 4.02
CA GLU A 26 -3.82 21.60 5.44
C GLU A 26 -2.60 21.80 6.34
N LEU A 27 -1.48 21.14 6.03
CA LEU A 27 -0.24 21.32 6.78
C LEU A 27 0.23 22.78 6.67
N GLN A 28 0.23 23.36 5.46
CA GLN A 28 0.65 24.75 5.26
C GLN A 28 -0.23 25.76 6.01
N ARG A 29 -1.50 25.43 6.28
CA ARG A 29 -2.40 26.28 7.08
C ARG A 29 -2.15 26.16 8.58
N LEU A 30 -1.79 24.97 9.05
CA LEU A 30 -1.55 24.72 10.47
C LEU A 30 -0.13 25.09 10.88
N LEU A 31 0.86 24.67 10.09
CA LEU A 31 2.29 24.84 10.33
C LEU A 31 2.99 25.32 9.03
N PRO A 32 2.90 26.62 8.68
CA PRO A 32 3.40 27.15 7.40
C PRO A 32 4.91 26.98 7.18
N LYS A 33 5.68 26.72 8.24
CA LYS A 33 7.14 26.56 8.18
C LYS A 33 7.57 25.11 7.99
N GLU A 34 6.67 24.15 8.19
CA GLU A 34 6.99 22.73 8.13
C GLU A 34 7.05 22.23 6.68
N ASN A 35 7.98 21.31 6.42
CA ASN A 35 8.12 20.71 5.11
C ASN A 35 7.16 19.52 4.97
N TYR A 36 6.28 19.57 3.97
CA TYR A 36 5.28 18.52 3.76
C TYR A 36 5.88 17.14 3.46
N GLN A 37 7.00 17.07 2.73
CA GLN A 37 7.65 15.80 2.41
C GLN A 37 8.25 15.16 3.66
N GLU A 38 8.85 15.95 4.55
CA GLU A 38 9.38 15.44 5.82
C GLU A 38 8.26 15.02 6.78
N TYR A 39 7.14 15.76 6.80
CA TYR A 39 5.94 15.35 7.53
C TYR A 39 5.40 14.00 7.04
N ILE A 40 5.22 13.83 5.72
CA ILE A 40 4.76 12.57 5.12
C ILE A 40 5.69 11.41 5.52
N LYS A 41 7.00 11.60 5.38
CA LYS A 41 7.98 10.58 5.75
C LYS A 41 7.86 10.21 7.22
N GLY A 42 7.78 11.21 8.11
CA GLY A 42 7.60 10.98 9.54
C GLY A 42 6.31 10.24 9.87
N PHE A 43 5.21 10.60 9.20
CA PHE A 43 3.88 10.03 9.43
C PHE A 43 3.86 8.55 9.03
N TYR A 44 4.23 8.24 7.80
CA TYR A 44 4.28 6.85 7.32
C TYR A 44 5.33 6.02 8.06
N ARG A 45 6.44 6.63 8.50
CA ARG A 45 7.43 5.97 9.36
C ARG A 45 6.78 5.39 10.61
N ARG A 46 6.03 6.20 11.36
CA ARG A 46 5.32 5.73 12.56
C ARG A 46 4.21 4.75 12.21
N ARG A 47 3.39 5.08 11.22
CA ARG A 47 2.21 4.28 10.86
C ARG A 47 2.54 2.90 10.33
N PHE A 48 3.55 2.76 9.46
CA PHE A 48 3.93 1.45 8.94
C PHE A 48 4.64 0.58 9.98
N ILE A 49 5.44 1.16 10.87
CA ILE A 49 5.98 0.41 12.03
C ILE A 49 4.82 -0.10 12.90
N ASP A 50 3.84 0.76 13.20
CA ASP A 50 2.67 0.38 14.00
C ASP A 50 1.83 -0.70 13.33
N ILE A 51 1.54 -0.55 12.03
CA ILE A 51 0.79 -1.53 11.25
C ILE A 51 1.54 -2.85 11.21
N PHE A 52 2.84 -2.83 10.92
CA PHE A 52 3.66 -4.03 10.91
C PHE A 52 3.60 -4.72 12.27
N ASN A 53 3.90 -4.01 13.36
CA ASN A 53 3.93 -4.59 14.70
C ASN A 53 2.57 -5.11 15.17
N LYS A 54 1.47 -4.43 14.82
CA LYS A 54 0.11 -4.88 15.17
C LYS A 54 -0.34 -6.08 14.37
N ASN A 55 0.14 -6.24 13.13
CA ASN A 55 -0.38 -7.24 12.19
C ASN A 55 0.59 -8.38 11.87
N TYR A 56 1.86 -8.30 12.31
CA TYR A 56 2.93 -9.25 11.96
C TYR A 56 2.56 -10.71 12.17
N ASP A 57 1.84 -11.02 13.25
CA ASP A 57 1.47 -12.40 13.61
C ASP A 57 0.18 -12.89 12.93
N PHE A 58 -0.50 -12.02 12.17
CA PHE A 58 -1.76 -12.38 11.51
C PHE A 58 -1.51 -13.03 10.15
N SER A 59 -2.19 -14.16 9.91
CA SER A 59 -2.03 -14.96 8.69
C SER A 59 -2.23 -14.16 7.41
N TRP A 60 -3.23 -13.27 7.36
CA TRP A 60 -3.52 -12.44 6.20
C TRP A 60 -2.36 -11.48 5.87
N PHE A 61 -1.68 -10.94 6.89
CA PHE A 61 -0.58 -10.01 6.73
C PHE A 61 0.66 -10.74 6.22
N VAL A 62 0.99 -11.87 6.87
CA VAL A 62 2.11 -12.74 6.46
C VAL A 62 1.92 -13.19 5.01
N GLN A 63 0.74 -13.68 4.66
CA GLN A 63 0.45 -14.14 3.30
C GLN A 63 0.54 -13.03 2.25
N ARG A 64 0.10 -11.81 2.59
CA ARG A 64 0.06 -10.69 1.65
C ARG A 64 1.41 -9.98 1.49
N TYR A 65 2.13 -9.75 2.59
CA TYR A 65 3.29 -8.85 2.60
C TYR A 65 4.63 -9.53 2.87
N LEU A 66 4.64 -10.72 3.47
CA LEU A 66 5.91 -11.41 3.81
C LEU A 66 6.19 -12.59 2.86
N ASN A 67 5.15 -13.35 2.51
CA ASN A 67 5.26 -14.54 1.68
C ASN A 67 5.03 -14.24 0.19
N ASN A 68 4.10 -13.35 -0.13
CA ASN A 68 3.96 -12.88 -1.50
C ASN A 68 5.11 -11.92 -1.78
N LYS A 69 5.96 -12.29 -2.75
CA LYS A 69 6.62 -11.25 -3.57
C LYS A 69 5.50 -10.40 -4.17
N ARG A 70 5.78 -9.17 -4.61
CA ARG A 70 4.89 -8.41 -5.53
C ARG A 70 4.68 -9.17 -6.85
N GLU A 71 4.21 -10.40 -6.81
CA GLU A 71 3.56 -11.05 -7.90
C GLU A 71 2.31 -10.24 -8.08
N PHE A 72 2.25 -9.55 -9.21
CA PHE A 72 1.02 -9.01 -9.73
C PHE A 72 0.02 -10.17 -9.71
N LYS A 73 -0.82 -10.21 -8.68
CA LYS A 73 -1.91 -11.17 -8.63
C LYS A 73 -2.85 -10.67 -9.69
N ILE A 74 -2.70 -11.25 -10.87
CA ILE A 74 -3.72 -11.19 -11.89
C ILE A 74 -4.88 -11.97 -11.30
N TRP A 75 -5.68 -11.24 -10.54
CA TRP A 75 -6.94 -11.73 -10.02
C TRP A 75 -7.85 -11.78 -11.22
N ASN A 76 -8.02 -13.00 -11.75
CA ASN A 76 -9.08 -13.44 -12.64
C ASN A 76 -10.02 -12.33 -13.09
N PHE A 77 -9.72 -11.76 -14.26
CA PHE A 77 -10.51 -10.73 -14.92
C PHE A 77 -11.95 -11.19 -15.04
N GLN A 78 -12.84 -10.42 -14.41
CA GLN A 78 -14.24 -10.76 -14.28
C GLN A 78 -15.16 -9.87 -15.12
N PHE A 79 -14.99 -9.79 -16.45
CA PHE A 79 -16.00 -9.14 -17.31
C PHE A 79 -16.12 -9.68 -18.75
N ASN A 80 -17.23 -10.36 -19.02
CA ASN A 80 -17.94 -10.46 -20.31
C ASN A 80 -17.34 -11.05 -21.58
N ASN A 81 -16.21 -11.76 -21.54
CA ASN A 81 -15.80 -12.69 -22.60
C ASN A 81 -14.74 -13.64 -22.01
N TYR A 82 -14.49 -14.80 -22.63
CA TYR A 82 -13.51 -15.77 -22.09
C TYR A 82 -12.12 -15.12 -22.03
N TYR A 83 -11.49 -15.12 -20.85
CA TYR A 83 -10.11 -14.67 -20.70
C TYR A 83 -9.12 -15.82 -20.50
N PHE A 84 -7.99 -15.72 -21.20
CA PHE A 84 -6.82 -16.57 -20.98
C PHE A 84 -5.76 -15.77 -20.28
N LEU A 85 -5.26 -16.31 -19.17
CA LEU A 85 -4.03 -15.84 -18.54
C LEU A 85 -2.84 -16.64 -19.09
N ILE A 86 -2.04 -16.01 -19.94
CA ILE A 86 -0.86 -16.65 -20.54
C ILE A 86 0.38 -16.14 -19.83
N LYS A 87 1.06 -16.97 -19.02
CA LYS A 87 2.29 -16.57 -18.30
C LYS A 87 3.54 -17.07 -19.01
N GLY A 88 4.56 -16.21 -19.14
CA GLY A 88 5.93 -16.63 -19.44
C GLY A 88 6.29 -16.70 -20.92
N ILE A 89 5.82 -15.75 -21.73
CA ILE A 89 6.33 -15.60 -23.11
C ILE A 89 7.68 -14.88 -23.04
N GLU A 90 8.72 -15.52 -23.56
CA GLU A 90 10.11 -15.05 -23.49
C GLU A 90 10.57 -14.32 -24.77
N PHE A 91 9.84 -14.43 -25.90
CA PHE A 91 10.32 -13.96 -27.22
C PHE A 91 9.29 -13.19 -28.06
N GLU A 92 9.80 -12.24 -28.86
CA GLU A 92 9.02 -11.36 -29.77
C GLU A 92 8.36 -12.13 -30.93
N GLU A 93 8.98 -13.22 -31.40
CA GLU A 93 8.39 -14.09 -32.43
C GLU A 93 7.12 -14.79 -31.97
N ASP A 94 7.04 -15.18 -30.69
CA ASP A 94 5.86 -15.84 -30.12
C ASP A 94 4.71 -14.84 -29.93
N LEU A 95 5.04 -13.57 -29.66
CA LEU A 95 4.06 -12.49 -29.66
C LEU A 95 3.50 -12.23 -31.08
N ASN A 96 4.35 -12.24 -32.10
CA ASN A 96 3.90 -12.05 -33.49
C ASN A 96 3.02 -13.20 -34.00
N LYS A 97 3.28 -14.45 -33.58
CA LYS A 97 2.38 -15.59 -33.83
C LYS A 97 1.01 -15.41 -33.19
N LEU A 98 0.97 -14.80 -31.99
CA LEU A 98 -0.26 -14.48 -31.28
C LEU A 98 -1.03 -13.33 -31.93
N ILE A 99 -0.32 -12.29 -32.38
CA ILE A 99 -0.91 -11.16 -33.10
C ILE A 99 -1.50 -11.60 -34.46
N GLY A 100 -0.99 -12.68 -35.06
CA GLY A 100 -1.55 -13.26 -36.28
C GLY A 100 -2.94 -13.89 -36.14
N LEU A 101 -3.40 -14.18 -34.91
CA LEU A 101 -4.72 -14.78 -34.63
C LEU A 101 -5.84 -13.72 -34.44
N VAL A 102 -5.53 -12.43 -34.63
CA VAL A 102 -6.26 -11.23 -34.14
C VAL A 102 -7.38 -10.79 -35.09
N GLY A 103 -8.35 -11.66 -35.35
CA GLY A 103 -9.64 -11.21 -35.89
C GLY A 103 -10.55 -10.59 -34.81
N TYR A 104 -10.43 -11.07 -33.56
CA TYR A 104 -11.52 -10.97 -32.56
C TYR A 104 -11.04 -10.77 -31.11
N VAL A 105 -9.78 -10.37 -30.88
CA VAL A 105 -9.15 -10.46 -29.55
C VAL A 105 -8.51 -9.14 -29.10
N ASN A 106 -9.08 -8.52 -28.07
CA ASN A 106 -8.41 -7.46 -27.32
C ASN A 106 -7.34 -8.10 -26.43
N HIS A 107 -6.13 -7.58 -26.48
CA HIS A 107 -4.97 -8.13 -25.77
C HIS A 107 -4.37 -7.09 -24.83
N TYR A 108 -4.20 -7.49 -23.58
CA TYR A 108 -3.57 -6.67 -22.55
C TYR A 108 -2.23 -7.31 -22.23
N VAL A 109 -1.14 -6.57 -22.44
CA VAL A 109 0.22 -7.10 -22.28
C VAL A 109 0.88 -6.54 -21.04
N PHE A 110 1.38 -7.44 -20.20
CA PHE A 110 2.08 -7.15 -18.95
C PHE A 110 3.54 -7.56 -19.06
N THR A 111 4.45 -6.62 -18.84
CA THR A 111 5.88 -6.93 -18.71
C THR A 111 6.37 -6.47 -17.35
N PRO A 112 6.75 -7.40 -16.44
CA PRO A 112 7.69 -7.10 -15.37
C PRO A 112 9.07 -6.78 -15.97
N GLU A 113 9.90 -6.03 -15.25
CA GLU A 113 11.31 -5.79 -15.62
C GLU A 113 12.10 -7.10 -15.84
N ASP A 114 11.65 -8.21 -15.21
CA ASP A 114 12.19 -9.56 -15.35
C ASP A 114 11.26 -10.46 -16.18
N LEU A 115 11.20 -10.21 -17.49
CA LEU A 115 10.84 -11.10 -18.61
C LEU A 115 9.84 -12.25 -18.33
N LYS A 116 8.65 -11.94 -17.83
CA LYS A 116 7.49 -12.84 -17.95
C LYS A 116 6.31 -12.08 -18.48
N LEU A 117 6.09 -12.16 -19.80
CA LEU A 117 4.91 -11.59 -20.42
C LEU A 117 3.67 -12.25 -19.81
N THR A 118 2.71 -11.45 -19.37
CA THR A 118 1.35 -11.95 -19.19
C THR A 118 0.43 -11.36 -20.25
N ILE A 119 -0.33 -12.20 -20.94
CA ILE A 119 -1.35 -11.76 -21.90
C ILE A 119 -2.71 -12.15 -21.36
N ILE A 120 -3.63 -11.19 -21.41
CA ILE A 120 -5.06 -11.39 -21.20
C ILE A 120 -5.72 -11.27 -22.57
N LEU A 121 -6.35 -12.35 -23.03
CA LEU A 121 -7.07 -12.38 -24.31
C LEU A 121 -8.57 -12.28 -24.05
N GLU A 122 -9.25 -11.24 -24.54
CA GLU A 122 -10.72 -11.17 -24.55
C GLU A 122 -11.26 -11.89 -25.78
N MET A 123 -12.08 -12.93 -25.64
CA MET A 123 -12.65 -13.64 -26.79
C MET A 123 -14.15 -13.42 -26.96
N GLU A 124 -14.57 -12.86 -28.10
CA GLU A 124 -15.95 -13.02 -28.55
C GLU A 124 -16.23 -14.51 -28.83
N THR A 125 -17.40 -14.97 -28.38
CA THR A 125 -17.76 -16.36 -28.12
C THR A 125 -17.79 -17.28 -29.35
N ASP A 126 -16.64 -17.73 -29.86
CA ASP A 126 -16.57 -18.92 -30.69
C ASP A 126 -15.61 -19.97 -30.14
N ARG A 127 -16.13 -21.20 -30.01
CA ARG A 127 -15.44 -22.34 -29.39
C ARG A 127 -14.29 -22.84 -30.27
N GLU A 128 -14.40 -22.64 -31.59
CA GLU A 128 -13.35 -23.01 -32.54
C GLU A 128 -12.07 -22.19 -32.32
N VAL A 129 -12.20 -20.88 -32.06
CA VAL A 129 -11.06 -20.01 -31.77
C VAL A 129 -10.36 -20.42 -30.47
N TYR A 130 -11.11 -20.91 -29.47
CA TYR A 130 -10.54 -21.43 -28.23
C TYR A 130 -9.67 -22.66 -28.50
N ASP A 131 -10.16 -23.60 -29.30
CA ASP A 131 -9.46 -24.84 -29.60
C ASP A 131 -8.19 -24.58 -30.44
N ASP A 132 -8.23 -23.61 -31.36
CA ASP A 132 -7.08 -23.15 -32.13
C ASP A 132 -6.02 -22.53 -31.22
N ILE A 133 -6.41 -21.59 -30.37
CA ILE A 133 -5.54 -20.97 -29.36
C ILE A 133 -4.92 -22.04 -28.46
N TYR A 134 -5.75 -22.92 -27.90
CA TYR A 134 -5.32 -24.02 -27.03
C TYR A 134 -4.33 -24.97 -27.74
N SER A 135 -4.55 -25.25 -29.03
CA SER A 135 -3.67 -26.11 -29.82
C SER A 135 -2.28 -25.49 -30.03
N VAL A 136 -2.21 -24.19 -30.33
CA VAL A 136 -0.96 -23.43 -30.44
C VAL A 136 -0.19 -23.46 -29.12
N PHE A 137 -0.90 -23.29 -28.00
CA PHE A 137 -0.29 -23.23 -26.67
C PHE A 137 0.13 -24.56 -26.08
N LYS A 138 -0.57 -25.65 -26.42
CA LYS A 138 -0.18 -27.01 -26.03
C LYS A 138 1.19 -27.40 -26.60
N VAL A 139 1.56 -26.84 -27.75
CA VAL A 139 2.86 -27.06 -28.40
C VAL A 139 3.96 -26.20 -27.77
N SER A 140 3.64 -25.01 -27.25
CA SER A 140 4.63 -24.07 -26.72
C SER A 140 5.00 -24.26 -25.25
N SER A 141 4.47 -25.29 -24.55
CA SER A 141 4.74 -25.56 -23.13
C SER A 141 4.35 -24.42 -22.17
N ILE A 142 3.39 -23.59 -22.57
CA ILE A 142 2.92 -22.44 -21.78
C ILE A 142 1.72 -22.85 -20.91
N PHE A 143 1.71 -22.44 -19.64
CA PHE A 143 0.62 -22.73 -18.70
C PHE A 143 -0.52 -21.70 -18.83
N PHE A 144 -1.78 -22.17 -18.87
CA PHE A 144 -2.99 -21.33 -18.92
C PHE A 144 -4.03 -21.75 -17.87
N THR A 145 -4.91 -20.83 -17.49
CA THR A 145 -6.04 -21.11 -16.59
C THR A 145 -7.31 -20.41 -17.11
N PRO A 146 -8.38 -21.15 -17.44
CA PRO A 146 -9.64 -20.57 -17.92
C PRO A 146 -10.53 -20.06 -16.77
N LEU A 147 -11.31 -19.00 -17.02
CA LEU A 147 -12.15 -18.32 -16.01
C LEU A 147 -13.60 -18.17 -16.51
N LYS A 148 -14.60 -18.27 -15.62
CA LYS A 148 -16.05 -18.41 -15.97
C LYS A 148 -16.94 -17.42 -15.22
N ILE A 149 -17.65 -16.53 -15.91
CA ILE A 149 -18.11 -15.26 -15.31
C ILE A 149 -19.41 -14.70 -15.94
N ASN A 150 -20.27 -14.12 -15.09
CA ASN A 150 -21.51 -13.39 -15.43
C ASN A 150 -21.39 -11.85 -15.29
N GLU A 151 -21.77 -11.13 -16.37
CA GLU A 151 -22.37 -9.79 -16.58
C GLU A 151 -22.08 -8.58 -15.67
N PHE A 152 -21.39 -7.55 -16.20
CA PHE A 152 -21.71 -6.09 -16.14
C PHE A 152 -20.97 -5.32 -17.28
N ALA A 153 -21.39 -4.08 -17.57
CA ALA A 153 -21.04 -3.28 -18.76
C ALA A 153 -19.84 -2.31 -18.58
N VAL A 154 -19.13 -2.05 -19.69
CA VAL A 154 -17.86 -1.31 -19.82
C VAL A 154 -18.05 0.18 -20.20
N GLN A 155 -17.24 1.09 -19.63
CA GLN A 155 -17.06 2.49 -20.08
C GLN A 155 -15.55 2.80 -20.23
N SER A 156 -15.20 3.65 -21.20
CA SER A 156 -13.82 4.07 -21.49
C SER A 156 -13.24 5.01 -20.40
N PRO A 157 -11.92 4.93 -20.12
CA PRO A 157 -11.28 5.72 -19.06
C PRO A 157 -11.15 7.21 -19.42
N LYS A 158 -11.34 8.08 -18.42
CA LYS A 158 -11.21 9.55 -18.53
C LYS A 158 -9.76 9.99 -18.29
N GLU A 159 -9.38 11.21 -18.70
CA GLU A 159 -8.02 11.77 -18.48
C GLU A 159 -7.53 11.71 -17.02
N SER A 160 -8.43 11.79 -16.04
CA SER A 160 -8.09 11.65 -14.62
C SER A 160 -7.59 10.26 -14.24
N ASP A 161 -7.93 9.25 -15.02
CA ASP A 161 -7.54 7.86 -14.79
C ASP A 161 -6.08 7.63 -15.19
N ASN A 162 -5.57 8.36 -16.18
CA ASN A 162 -4.19 8.22 -16.69
C ASN A 162 -3.12 8.46 -15.61
N TYR A 163 -3.35 9.37 -14.67
CA TYR A 163 -2.39 9.63 -13.59
C TYR A 163 -2.35 8.50 -12.54
N ILE A 164 -3.52 8.00 -12.13
CA ILE A 164 -3.59 6.90 -11.16
C ILE A 164 -3.05 5.62 -11.79
N ILE A 165 -3.36 5.40 -13.06
CA ILE A 165 -2.77 4.33 -13.86
C ILE A 165 -1.25 4.45 -13.81
N LYS A 166 -0.68 5.64 -14.05
CA LYS A 166 0.77 5.85 -13.95
C LYS A 166 1.34 5.47 -12.59
N ILE A 167 0.73 5.95 -11.49
CA ILE A 167 1.15 5.57 -10.13
C ILE A 167 1.14 4.06 -9.98
N LEU A 168 0.03 3.41 -10.33
CA LEU A 168 -0.13 1.96 -10.19
C LEU A 168 0.88 1.19 -11.04
N THR A 169 1.12 1.62 -12.28
CA THR A 169 2.12 1.00 -13.16
C THR A 169 3.54 1.13 -12.61
N GLU A 170 3.92 2.30 -12.09
CA GLU A 170 5.23 2.51 -11.46
C GLU A 170 5.35 1.68 -10.18
N PHE A 171 4.29 1.70 -9.37
CA PHE A 171 4.23 1.04 -8.08
C PHE A 171 4.32 -0.49 -8.20
N TYR A 172 3.59 -1.05 -9.15
CA TYR A 172 3.58 -2.48 -9.44
C TYR A 172 4.63 -2.92 -10.46
N LYS A 173 5.41 -1.98 -11.02
CA LYS A 173 6.41 -2.22 -12.08
C LYS A 173 5.81 -2.95 -13.28
N VAL A 174 4.69 -2.45 -13.77
CA VAL A 174 3.92 -3.03 -14.87
C VAL A 174 3.78 -2.00 -15.98
N LYS A 175 4.01 -2.39 -17.24
CA LYS A 175 3.61 -1.60 -18.40
C LYS A 175 2.22 -2.06 -18.87
N LEU A 176 1.33 -1.11 -19.16
CA LEU A 176 0.01 -1.35 -19.74
C LEU A 176 0.05 -0.96 -21.22
N LEU A 177 -0.32 -1.90 -22.09
CA LEU A 177 -0.52 -1.66 -23.51
C LEU A 177 -2.00 -1.98 -23.78
N ASP A 178 -2.80 -0.93 -24.03
CA ASP A 178 -4.25 -0.96 -24.30
C ASP A 178 -5.12 -1.67 -23.26
N ALA A 179 -5.62 -0.89 -22.30
CA ALA A 179 -6.61 -1.39 -21.36
C ALA A 179 -7.89 -0.57 -21.28
N ASN A 180 -9.04 -1.21 -21.50
CA ASN A 180 -10.35 -0.64 -21.20
C ASN A 180 -10.57 -0.77 -19.68
N ASN A 181 -10.42 0.34 -18.95
CA ASN A 181 -10.62 0.43 -17.50
C ASN A 181 -9.68 -0.46 -16.63
N PRO A 182 -8.34 -0.31 -16.77
CA PRO A 182 -7.39 -1.15 -16.03
C PRO A 182 -7.51 -0.96 -14.51
N LEU A 183 -7.97 0.19 -14.05
CA LEU A 183 -8.10 0.49 -12.62
C LEU A 183 -8.98 -0.53 -11.90
N GLN A 184 -10.20 -0.75 -12.40
CA GLN A 184 -11.16 -1.62 -11.73
C GLN A 184 -10.83 -3.09 -11.97
N GLU A 185 -10.47 -3.44 -13.19
CA GLU A 185 -10.34 -4.85 -13.59
C GLU A 185 -9.00 -5.45 -13.16
N MET A 186 -7.92 -4.67 -13.23
CA MET A 186 -6.57 -5.14 -12.92
C MET A 186 -6.19 -4.90 -11.48
N PHE A 187 -6.35 -3.65 -11.06
CA PHE A 187 -5.83 -3.19 -9.79
C PHE A 187 -6.87 -3.29 -8.68
N LEU A 188 -8.11 -3.66 -9.01
CA LEU A 188 -9.26 -3.62 -8.11
C LEU A 188 -9.35 -2.24 -7.43
N PHE A 189 -9.11 -1.19 -8.21
CA PHE A 189 -9.04 0.18 -7.77
C PHE A 189 -10.24 0.97 -8.29
N CYS A 190 -10.95 1.65 -7.39
CA CYS A 190 -12.03 2.54 -7.79
C CYS A 190 -11.51 3.98 -7.92
N ASN A 191 -11.64 4.56 -9.12
CA ASN A 191 -11.26 5.95 -9.42
C ASN A 191 -12.14 7.01 -8.74
N ILE A 192 -13.32 6.64 -8.23
CA ILE A 192 -14.23 7.56 -7.52
C ILE A 192 -13.79 7.70 -6.06
N CYS A 193 -13.75 6.59 -5.31
CA CYS A 193 -13.39 6.61 -3.89
C CYS A 193 -11.88 6.54 -3.64
N ASN A 194 -11.07 6.32 -4.69
CA ASN A 194 -9.61 6.21 -4.64
C ASN A 194 -9.09 5.09 -3.72
N ILE A 195 -9.78 3.94 -3.70
CA ILE A 195 -9.46 2.79 -2.85
C ILE A 195 -9.13 1.58 -3.71
N GLN A 196 -8.10 0.84 -3.30
CA GLN A 196 -7.83 -0.51 -3.76
C GLN A 196 -8.53 -1.54 -2.86
N TYR A 197 -9.14 -2.54 -3.48
CA TYR A 197 -9.85 -3.63 -2.80
C TYR A 197 -9.03 -4.92 -2.82
N SER A 198 -9.35 -5.82 -1.89
CA SER A 198 -8.70 -7.14 -1.83
C SER A 198 -9.29 -8.13 -2.83
N SER A 199 -10.52 -7.90 -3.29
CA SER A 199 -11.23 -8.74 -4.26
C SER A 199 -12.27 -7.95 -5.05
N SER A 200 -12.64 -8.48 -6.24
CA SER A 200 -13.74 -7.95 -7.05
C SER A 200 -15.07 -7.97 -6.30
N ILE A 201 -15.31 -8.99 -5.47
CA ILE A 201 -16.52 -9.12 -4.64
C ILE A 201 -16.60 -7.98 -3.62
N GLU A 202 -15.48 -7.68 -2.94
CA GLU A 202 -15.42 -6.58 -1.98
C GLU A 202 -15.70 -5.24 -2.66
N MET A 203 -15.09 -5.03 -3.83
CA MET A 203 -15.28 -3.85 -4.65
C MET A 203 -16.74 -3.71 -5.11
N ALA A 204 -17.33 -4.76 -5.65
CA ALA A 204 -18.73 -4.76 -6.07
C ALA A 204 -19.69 -4.47 -4.91
N HIS A 205 -19.43 -5.04 -3.72
CA HIS A 205 -20.28 -4.80 -2.56
C HIS A 205 -20.16 -3.38 -1.99
N LYS A 206 -18.93 -2.85 -1.89
CA LYS A 206 -18.67 -1.53 -1.31
C LYS A 206 -18.95 -0.39 -2.29
N CYS A 207 -18.65 -0.58 -3.56
CA CYS A 207 -18.71 0.48 -4.56
C CYS A 207 -19.91 0.34 -5.53
N GLY A 208 -20.47 -0.86 -5.71
CA GLY A 208 -21.67 -1.08 -6.52
C GLY A 208 -22.94 -0.41 -5.98
N LYS A 209 -22.93 0.03 -4.70
CA LYS A 209 -24.04 0.76 -4.06
C LYS A 209 -23.94 2.29 -4.21
N GLY A 210 -22.93 2.79 -4.93
CA GLY A 210 -22.64 4.21 -5.09
C GLY A 210 -21.42 4.63 -4.28
N CYS A 211 -20.30 4.88 -4.97
CA CYS A 211 -19.08 5.39 -4.35
C CYS A 211 -19.17 6.91 -4.13
N LEU A 212 -18.71 7.40 -2.98
CA LEU A 212 -18.53 8.83 -2.76
C LEU A 212 -17.14 9.27 -3.25
N PRO A 213 -17.02 10.40 -3.97
CA PRO A 213 -15.72 10.95 -4.36
C PRO A 213 -14.86 11.31 -3.15
N ASP A 214 -13.61 10.83 -3.13
CA ASP A 214 -12.63 11.19 -2.09
C ASP A 214 -11.46 11.97 -2.71
N ASN A 215 -11.66 13.29 -2.86
CA ASN A 215 -10.64 14.18 -3.40
C ASN A 215 -9.41 14.30 -2.50
N ARG A 216 -9.57 14.08 -1.18
CA ARG A 216 -8.47 14.13 -0.22
C ARG A 216 -7.52 12.97 -0.49
N ARG A 217 -8.03 11.75 -0.60
CA ARG A 217 -7.20 10.59 -0.93
C ARG A 217 -6.54 10.73 -2.30
N LYS A 218 -7.25 11.30 -3.27
CA LYS A 218 -6.65 11.63 -4.58
C LYS A 218 -5.45 12.57 -4.47
N GLU A 219 -5.48 13.55 -3.57
CA GLU A 219 -4.35 14.44 -3.28
C GLU A 219 -3.21 13.71 -2.58
N LEU A 220 -3.51 12.82 -1.63
CA LEU A 220 -2.50 12.03 -0.92
C LEU A 220 -1.78 11.05 -1.86
N LEU A 221 -2.52 10.35 -2.71
CA LEU A 221 -1.97 9.47 -3.74
C LEU A 221 -1.03 10.21 -4.69
N LYS A 222 -1.22 11.52 -4.90
CA LYS A 222 -0.30 12.30 -5.75
C LYS A 222 1.10 12.45 -5.16
N ASN A 223 1.18 12.41 -3.84
CA ASN A 223 2.43 12.54 -3.09
C ASN A 223 3.05 11.18 -2.80
N PHE A 224 2.45 10.12 -3.32
CA PHE A 224 2.96 8.78 -3.18
C PHE A 224 4.29 8.65 -3.91
N LYS A 225 5.36 8.41 -3.15
CA LYS A 225 6.72 8.22 -3.65
C LYS A 225 7.30 6.93 -3.10
N ASP A 226 8.50 6.59 -3.55
CA ASP A 226 9.29 5.49 -3.03
C ASP A 226 9.44 5.54 -1.49
N PHE A 227 9.14 4.40 -0.84
CA PHE A 227 9.29 4.20 0.60
C PHE A 227 10.61 3.53 0.98
N SER A 228 11.58 3.50 0.07
CA SER A 228 12.93 2.99 0.32
C SER A 228 13.59 3.59 1.56
N PHE A 229 13.31 4.85 1.90
CA PHE A 229 13.78 5.50 3.14
C PHE A 229 13.39 4.76 4.43
N MET A 230 12.37 3.91 4.38
CA MET A 230 11.95 3.07 5.50
C MET A 230 12.93 1.92 5.79
N LYS A 231 13.78 1.55 4.82
CA LYS A 231 14.78 0.49 4.98
C LYS A 231 15.98 0.92 5.82
N ASP A 232 16.15 2.22 6.03
CA ASP A 232 17.22 2.80 6.86
C ASP A 232 16.82 2.94 8.33
N ILE A 233 15.64 2.45 8.71
CA ILE A 233 15.15 2.50 10.09
C ILE A 233 15.94 1.51 10.93
N GLN A 234 16.55 1.99 12.02
CA GLN A 234 17.25 1.10 12.94
C GLN A 234 16.30 0.06 13.53
N ILE A 235 16.79 -1.18 13.62
CA ILE A 235 16.04 -2.34 14.15
C ILE A 235 15.37 -2.07 15.49
N ASP A 236 15.98 -1.24 16.34
CA ASP A 236 15.47 -0.90 17.67
C ASP A 236 14.17 -0.09 17.65
N PHE A 237 13.91 0.68 16.59
CA PHE A 237 12.60 1.34 16.42
C PHE A 237 11.49 0.35 16.05
N ILE A 238 11.83 -0.75 15.38
CA ILE A 238 10.87 -1.75 14.92
C ILE A 238 10.61 -2.78 16.02
N CYS A 239 11.67 -3.29 16.66
CA CYS A 239 11.60 -4.39 17.62
C CYS A 239 11.64 -3.95 19.09
N LYS A 240 11.65 -2.62 19.36
CA LYS A 240 12.04 -2.01 20.66
C LYS A 240 13.47 -2.34 21.04
N SER A 241 14.18 -1.43 21.72
CA SER A 241 15.53 -1.72 22.17
C SER A 241 15.53 -2.89 23.16
N ASN A 242 16.49 -3.80 23.01
CA ASN A 242 16.74 -4.83 24.00
C ASN A 242 17.54 -4.26 25.20
N ILE A 243 18.18 -3.10 25.08
CA ILE A 243 18.95 -2.49 26.18
C ILE A 243 18.11 -1.39 26.84
N ILE A 244 17.87 -1.52 28.15
CA ILE A 244 17.18 -0.51 28.94
C ILE A 244 18.23 0.23 29.77
N LYS A 245 18.39 1.54 29.59
CA LYS A 245 19.23 2.35 30.49
C LYS A 245 18.50 2.50 31.83
N PHE A 246 19.09 1.98 32.90
CA PHE A 246 18.50 2.00 34.24
C PHE A 246 19.00 3.19 35.06
N GLU A 247 20.32 3.34 35.16
CA GLU A 247 21.01 4.43 35.87
C GLU A 247 22.19 4.94 35.02
N GLU A 248 22.92 5.94 35.52
CA GLU A 248 24.21 6.31 34.92
C GLU A 248 25.14 5.10 34.92
N ASN A 249 25.59 4.70 33.73
CA ASN A 249 26.45 3.54 33.51
C ASN A 249 25.86 2.19 33.95
N VAL A 250 24.54 2.07 34.12
CA VAL A 250 23.88 0.78 34.39
C VAL A 250 22.85 0.47 33.32
N TYR A 251 23.03 -0.67 32.67
CA TYR A 251 22.21 -1.17 31.58
C TYR A 251 21.50 -2.45 32.02
N LYS A 252 20.20 -2.55 31.74
CA LYS A 252 19.35 -3.70 32.08
C LYS A 252 18.97 -4.47 30.82
N CYS A 253 19.09 -5.80 30.89
CA CYS A 253 18.60 -6.71 29.87
C CYS A 253 17.06 -6.74 29.87
N ALA A 254 16.43 -6.51 28.71
CA ALA A 254 14.98 -6.53 28.58
C ALA A 254 14.37 -7.93 28.72
N TYR A 255 15.15 -9.00 28.54
CA TYR A 255 14.63 -10.38 28.59
C TYR A 255 14.81 -11.06 29.95
N CYS A 256 15.97 -10.90 30.59
CA CYS A 256 16.25 -11.57 31.87
C CYS A 256 16.51 -10.61 33.04
N GLU A 257 16.35 -9.30 32.81
CA GLU A 257 16.44 -8.26 33.84
C GLU A 257 17.80 -8.08 34.52
N LYS A 258 18.83 -8.82 34.09
CA LYS A 258 20.20 -8.67 34.60
C LYS A 258 20.76 -7.30 34.27
N LYS A 259 21.53 -6.75 35.21
CA LYS A 259 22.17 -5.44 35.13
C LYS A 259 23.65 -5.60 34.74
N PHE A 260 24.16 -4.63 33.99
CA PHE A 260 25.51 -4.58 33.46
C PHE A 260 26.05 -3.16 33.55
N GLU A 261 27.35 -3.02 33.78
CA GLU A 261 28.04 -1.74 33.92
C GLU A 261 28.41 -1.10 32.56
N SER A 262 28.28 -1.84 31.46
CA SER A 262 28.56 -1.32 30.12
C SER A 262 27.66 -1.92 29.04
N VAL A 263 27.52 -1.19 27.92
CA VAL A 263 26.82 -1.63 26.70
C VAL A 263 27.53 -2.86 26.09
N GLU A 264 28.84 -2.94 26.21
CA GLU A 264 29.65 -4.05 25.68
C GLU A 264 29.34 -5.36 26.43
N PHE A 265 29.25 -5.31 27.76
CA PHE A 265 28.93 -6.48 28.57
C PHE A 265 27.51 -6.99 28.34
N ILE A 266 26.54 -6.09 28.21
CA ILE A 266 25.16 -6.51 27.90
C ILE A 266 25.05 -7.07 26.46
N ASN A 267 25.81 -6.56 25.50
CA ASN A 267 25.89 -7.13 24.14
C ASN A 267 26.49 -8.54 24.14
N LEU A 268 27.59 -8.76 24.86
CA LEU A 268 28.17 -10.09 25.04
C LEU A 268 27.20 -11.05 25.75
N HIS A 269 26.45 -10.55 26.74
CA HIS A 269 25.40 -11.30 27.40
C HIS A 269 24.30 -11.71 26.43
N TYR A 270 23.84 -10.80 25.57
CA TYR A 270 22.86 -11.09 24.54
C TYR A 270 23.32 -12.20 23.61
N GLN A 271 24.53 -12.09 23.07
CA GLN A 271 25.09 -13.09 22.15
C GLN A 271 25.19 -14.48 22.79
N LYS A 272 25.52 -14.57 24.09
CA LYS A 272 25.74 -15.85 24.77
C LYS A 272 24.50 -16.47 25.38
N ARG A 273 23.52 -15.66 25.80
CA ARG A 273 22.37 -16.13 26.61
C ARG A 273 21.03 -15.96 25.91
N HIS A 274 20.96 -15.14 24.86
CA HIS A 274 19.74 -14.79 24.14
C HIS A 274 19.98 -14.80 22.63
N SER A 275 20.83 -15.71 22.14
CA SER A 275 21.14 -15.85 20.70
C SER A 275 19.88 -16.05 19.87
N ASP A 276 18.93 -16.82 20.37
CA ASP A 276 17.68 -17.14 19.68
C ASP A 276 16.79 -15.89 19.55
N GLU A 277 16.75 -15.05 20.58
CA GLU A 277 16.03 -13.78 20.56
C GLU A 277 16.65 -12.78 19.57
N ILE A 278 17.99 -12.75 19.46
CA ILE A 278 18.67 -11.94 18.44
C ILE A 278 18.27 -12.41 17.04
N ALA A 279 18.30 -13.71 16.79
CA ALA A 279 17.92 -14.27 15.49
C ALA A 279 16.45 -13.96 15.15
N LEU A 280 15.54 -14.02 16.13
CA LEU A 280 14.15 -13.62 15.96
C LEU A 280 14.00 -12.13 15.63
N ARG A 281 14.75 -11.25 16.30
CA ARG A 281 14.77 -9.81 16.01
C ARG A 281 15.26 -9.53 14.59
N GLU A 282 16.37 -10.15 14.19
CA GLU A 282 16.94 -10.00 12.84
C GLU A 282 15.95 -10.48 11.78
N LYS A 283 15.34 -11.65 12.00
CA LYS A 283 14.28 -12.16 11.11
C LYS A 283 13.11 -11.18 11.00
N LYS A 284 12.62 -10.66 12.12
CA LYS A 284 11.53 -9.68 12.13
C LYS A 284 11.90 -8.39 11.38
N TYR A 285 13.17 -7.96 11.46
CA TYR A 285 13.66 -6.82 10.71
C TYR A 285 13.74 -7.08 9.20
N GLU A 286 14.21 -8.25 8.79
CA GLU A 286 14.20 -8.65 7.37
C GLU A 286 12.77 -8.78 6.83
N ASP A 287 11.85 -9.31 7.64
CA ASP A 287 10.43 -9.34 7.28
C ASP A 287 9.82 -7.94 7.19
N PHE A 288 10.26 -6.98 8.02
CA PHE A 288 9.87 -5.58 7.87
C PHE A 288 10.33 -5.01 6.52
N LYS A 289 11.57 -5.29 6.10
CA LYS A 289 12.05 -4.86 4.77
C LYS A 289 11.21 -5.46 3.65
N LYS A 290 10.87 -6.76 3.74
CA LYS A 290 9.94 -7.41 2.79
C LYS A 290 8.58 -6.73 2.78
N PHE A 291 8.04 -6.38 3.95
CA PHE A 291 6.79 -5.63 4.05
C PHE A 291 6.87 -4.29 3.29
N ILE A 292 7.95 -3.51 3.48
CA ILE A 292 8.18 -2.26 2.73
C ILE A 292 8.28 -2.53 1.21
N ASP A 293 8.98 -3.59 0.82
CA ASP A 293 9.10 -4.01 -0.57
C ASP A 293 7.78 -4.49 -1.17
N ASN A 294 6.83 -4.91 -0.35
CA ASN A 294 5.55 -5.47 -0.78
C ASN A 294 4.34 -4.57 -0.44
N LEU A 295 4.55 -3.31 -0.04
CA LEU A 295 3.44 -2.36 0.16
C LEU A 295 2.52 -2.33 -1.08
N ASP A 296 1.28 -1.93 -0.88
CA ASP A 296 0.24 -1.72 -1.89
C ASP A 296 -0.70 -0.58 -1.52
N LEU A 297 -1.64 -0.20 -2.40
CA LEU A 297 -2.54 0.92 -2.08
C LEU A 297 -3.53 0.58 -0.95
N LEU A 298 -3.77 -0.69 -0.67
CA LEU A 298 -4.61 -1.12 0.45
C LEU A 298 -3.96 -0.77 1.80
N ILE A 299 -2.64 -0.92 1.95
CA ILE A 299 -1.97 -0.55 3.20
C ILE A 299 -2.04 0.96 3.49
N PHE A 300 -2.11 1.80 2.45
CA PHE A 300 -2.25 3.25 2.63
C PHE A 300 -3.65 3.59 3.13
N TYR A 301 -4.68 2.90 2.64
CA TYR A 301 -6.01 3.00 3.22
C TYR A 301 -6.01 2.69 4.73
N LEU A 302 -5.24 1.68 5.16
CA LEU A 302 -5.10 1.35 6.59
C LEU A 302 -4.27 2.37 7.37
N ALA A 303 -3.25 2.97 6.75
CA ALA A 303 -2.36 3.94 7.39
C ALA A 303 -2.97 5.35 7.52
N GLU A 304 -3.78 5.77 6.56
CA GLU A 304 -4.34 7.12 6.47
C GLU A 304 -5.62 7.32 7.28
N GLY A 305 -6.25 6.22 7.72
CA GLY A 305 -7.48 6.25 8.52
C GLY A 305 -8.79 6.26 7.70
N SER A 306 -9.92 6.42 8.41
CA SER A 306 -11.27 6.24 7.84
C SER A 306 -11.67 7.28 6.78
N LEU A 307 -12.70 6.92 6.00
CA LEU A 307 -13.30 7.68 4.89
C LEU A 307 -13.95 9.02 5.27
N GLU A 308 -14.00 9.37 6.54
CA GLU A 308 -14.43 10.71 6.93
C GLU A 308 -13.35 11.70 6.49
N SER A 309 -13.65 12.45 5.43
CA SER A 309 -12.77 13.35 4.66
C SER A 309 -11.95 14.38 5.45
N LYS A 310 -12.15 14.47 6.77
CA LYS A 310 -11.50 15.45 7.64
C LYS A 310 -10.96 14.79 8.91
N PRO A 311 -9.78 15.22 9.41
CA PRO A 311 -9.33 14.90 10.76
C PRO A 311 -10.43 15.20 11.79
N TRP A 312 -10.51 14.41 12.87
CA TRP A 312 -11.56 14.59 13.88
C TRP A 312 -11.47 15.97 14.56
N PHE A 313 -10.26 16.54 14.63
CA PHE A 313 -10.01 17.90 15.08
C PHE A 313 -10.37 18.96 14.02
N ALA A 314 -11.05 18.60 12.93
CA ALA A 314 -11.53 19.53 11.91
C ALA A 314 -13.07 19.50 11.83
N LYS A 315 -13.70 20.61 12.22
CA LYS A 315 -15.14 20.86 12.12
C LYS A 315 -15.52 21.54 10.81
N LEU A 316 -16.71 21.21 10.33
CA LEU A 316 -17.39 21.96 9.28
C LEU A 316 -17.97 23.25 9.85
N SER A 317 -17.77 24.36 9.14
CA SER A 317 -18.48 25.61 9.35
C SER A 317 -19.61 25.74 8.34
N ASP A 318 -20.71 26.38 8.73
CA ASP A 318 -21.85 26.71 7.86
C ASP A 318 -21.45 27.47 6.57
N ASP A 319 -20.29 28.12 6.56
CA ASP A 319 -19.73 28.90 5.45
C ASP A 319 -18.96 28.06 4.40
N ASN A 320 -19.09 26.73 4.35
CA ASN A 320 -18.18 25.83 3.60
C ASN A 320 -16.70 25.95 4.00
N LYS A 321 -16.41 26.53 5.17
CA LYS A 321 -15.06 26.65 5.72
C LYS A 321 -14.77 25.46 6.65
N VAL A 322 -13.50 25.08 6.76
CA VAL A 322 -13.05 24.08 7.75
C VAL A 322 -12.47 24.84 8.93
N ILE A 323 -12.97 24.56 10.14
CA ILE A 323 -12.49 25.14 11.39
C ILE A 323 -11.87 24.02 12.21
N TYR A 324 -10.64 24.18 12.68
CA TYR A 324 -10.02 23.16 13.53
C TYR A 324 -10.46 23.32 14.99
N ASP A 325 -10.99 22.25 15.59
CA ASP A 325 -11.48 22.20 16.97
C ASP A 325 -10.36 21.87 17.95
N MET A 326 -9.81 22.91 18.56
CA MET A 326 -8.60 22.83 19.38
C MET A 326 -8.88 22.57 20.87
N ASN A 327 -10.15 22.46 21.28
CA ASN A 327 -10.57 22.50 22.68
C ASN A 327 -10.49 21.15 23.43
N HIS A 328 -10.10 20.06 22.79
CA HIS A 328 -10.12 18.70 23.37
C HIS A 328 -8.74 18.16 23.78
N VAL A 329 -7.71 18.99 23.89
CA VAL A 329 -6.34 18.54 24.19
C VAL A 329 -5.86 19.10 25.52
N PHE A 330 -6.29 18.47 26.62
CA PHE A 330 -5.61 18.52 27.92
C PHE A 330 -5.77 17.16 28.62
N SER A 331 -4.66 16.43 28.77
CA SER A 331 -4.51 15.35 29.77
C SER A 331 -3.10 15.35 30.35
N GLY A 332 -2.57 16.53 30.66
CA GLY A 332 -1.39 16.70 31.50
C GLY A 332 -1.74 17.67 32.62
N GLU A 333 -1.72 17.19 33.86
CA GLU A 333 -1.77 18.05 35.03
C GLU A 333 -0.56 18.98 35.00
N ILE A 334 -0.80 20.28 34.94
CA ILE A 334 0.24 21.29 35.18
C ILE A 334 0.16 21.62 36.66
N VAL A 335 1.13 21.13 37.42
CA VAL A 335 1.39 21.59 38.79
C VAL A 335 2.08 22.94 38.67
N PHE A 336 1.51 23.96 39.30
CA PHE A 336 2.15 25.26 39.47
C PHE A 336 2.91 25.24 40.80
N ASP A 337 4.19 25.61 40.77
CA ASP A 337 4.90 26.13 41.95
C ASP A 337 4.52 27.59 42.22
#